data_AF-A0A8C6GIE2-F1
#
_entry.id   AF-A0A8C6GIE2-F1
#
_cell.length_a   1.000
_cell.length_b   1.000
_cell.length_c   1.000
_cell.angle_alpha   90.00
_cell.angle_beta   90.00
_cell.angle_gamma   90.00
#
_symmetry.space_group_name_H-M   'P 1'
#
loop_
_entity.id
_entity.type
_entity.pdbx_description
1 polymer ?
#
loop_
_entity_poly.entity_id
_entity_poly.type
_entity_poly.pdbx_seq_one_letter_code
_entity_poly.pdbx_strand_id
1 'polypeptide(L)'
;MLSRVVLSAAATAAPCLKNAAALGPGVLQATRAFHTGQPRLAPLPPLPEYGGKVRLGLIPEEFFQFLYPKTGVTGPYVLGTGLSLYFLSKEIYVITPETFSTISVVGLIVYVIKKYGASFGEFIDKLNEEKIAQLEEVKQSSMKQIQDAIDMEKAQQALVQKRHYLFDVQRNNIALALEVTYRERLHKAYKEVKNRLDYHISVQNMMRRKEEEHMIDWVEKHVVKSISVQQVHYDLLYLLWLDLKVSIHVLFSMCVCAHTECRYPWRPESSNPMELELQTAMSHLMWVLRTILRSSERVGSECPCLLSHLSSPSCFHY
;
A
#
# COMPACT_ATOMS: atom_id res chain seq x y z
N MET A 1 12.32 47.46 22.48
CA MET A 1 13.43 46.66 23.05
C MET A 1 13.67 45.34 22.27
N LEU A 2 13.55 45.32 20.94
CA LEU A 2 13.77 44.11 20.12
C LEU A 2 14.44 44.39 18.76
N SER A 3 15.19 45.50 18.64
CA SER A 3 15.87 45.87 17.39
C SER A 3 17.40 45.93 17.50
N ARG A 4 17.98 45.62 18.67
CA ARG A 4 19.44 45.68 18.88
C ARG A 4 20.13 44.32 19.04
N VAL A 5 19.39 43.21 19.11
CA VAL A 5 19.97 41.86 19.28
C VAL A 5 20.19 41.13 17.95
N VAL A 6 19.51 41.56 16.87
CA VAL A 6 19.65 40.92 15.54
C VAL A 6 20.88 41.46 14.78
N LEU A 7 21.37 42.65 15.12
CA LEU A 7 22.54 43.26 14.47
C LEU A 7 23.88 42.88 15.11
N SER A 8 23.92 42.35 16.34
CA SER A 8 25.15 41.88 16.97
C SER A 8 25.50 40.42 16.63
N ALA A 9 24.51 39.61 16.23
CA ALA A 9 24.73 38.22 15.80
C ALA A 9 25.22 38.10 14.34
N ALA A 10 25.08 39.16 13.53
CA ALA A 10 25.51 39.20 12.13
C ALA A 10 26.98 39.66 11.94
N ALA A 11 27.65 40.13 13.00
CA ALA A 11 29.00 40.68 12.93
C ALA A 11 30.12 39.68 13.29
N THR A 12 29.79 38.48 13.79
CA THR A 12 30.78 37.46 14.19
C THR A 12 30.96 36.32 13.19
N ALA A 13 30.30 36.38 12.03
CA ALA A 13 30.38 35.35 10.99
C ALA A 13 30.68 35.93 9.59
N ALA A 14 31.65 36.84 9.46
CA ALA A 14 32.28 37.17 8.18
C ALA A 14 33.61 37.91 8.40
N PRO A 15 34.74 37.28 8.07
CA PRO A 15 35.41 37.74 6.86
C PRO A 15 36.15 36.61 6.11
N CYS A 16 35.45 35.66 5.47
CA CYS A 16 36.12 34.68 4.60
C CYS A 16 35.36 34.38 3.29
N LEU A 17 34.53 35.30 2.79
CA LEU A 17 33.80 35.12 1.53
C LEU A 17 34.05 36.29 0.59
N LYS A 18 35.33 36.54 0.28
CA LYS A 18 35.74 37.56 -0.72
C LYS A 18 36.06 37.01 -2.11
N ASN A 19 35.96 35.70 -2.33
CA ASN A 19 36.25 35.12 -3.65
C ASN A 19 35.09 34.23 -4.14
N ALA A 20 33.92 34.84 -4.37
CA ALA A 20 32.86 34.22 -5.16
C ALA A 20 32.77 34.95 -6.51
N ALA A 21 33.71 34.64 -7.40
CA ALA A 21 33.55 34.96 -8.81
C ALA A 21 32.51 34.00 -9.41
N ALA A 22 31.52 34.56 -10.09
CA ALA A 22 30.45 33.83 -10.76
C ALA A 22 30.99 32.75 -11.70
N LEU A 23 30.60 31.49 -11.47
CA LEU A 23 30.88 30.38 -12.38
C LEU A 23 29.65 30.13 -13.25
N GLY A 24 29.78 30.49 -14.54
CA GLY A 24 28.82 30.13 -15.58
C GLY A 24 28.79 28.63 -15.86
N PRO A 25 27.73 28.13 -16.52
CA PRO A 25 27.52 26.70 -16.77
C PRO A 25 28.44 26.24 -17.90
N GLY A 26 29.69 25.93 -17.59
CA GLY A 26 30.65 25.50 -18.61
C GLY A 26 31.98 24.95 -18.10
N VAL A 27 32.20 24.89 -16.79
CA VAL A 27 33.45 24.36 -16.22
C VAL A 27 33.12 23.35 -15.13
N LEU A 28 32.58 22.20 -15.52
CA LEU A 28 32.87 20.96 -14.82
C LEU A 28 34.30 20.57 -15.18
N GLN A 29 35.27 21.36 -14.72
CA GLN A 29 36.63 20.86 -14.60
C GLN A 29 36.52 19.70 -13.63
N ALA A 30 36.72 18.50 -14.17
CA ALA A 30 37.18 17.35 -13.42
C ALA A 30 38.42 17.80 -12.65
N THR A 31 38.23 18.34 -11.44
CA THR A 31 39.28 18.51 -10.47
C THR A 31 39.67 17.09 -10.11
N ARG A 32 40.58 16.52 -10.91
CA ARG A 32 41.41 15.42 -10.50
C ARG A 32 42.02 15.91 -9.21
N ALA A 33 41.51 15.42 -8.08
CA ALA A 33 42.07 15.72 -6.78
C ALA A 33 43.49 15.17 -6.82
N PHE A 34 44.43 16.01 -7.24
CA PHE A 34 45.84 15.79 -6.96
C PHE A 34 45.91 15.80 -5.45
N HIS A 35 45.99 14.61 -4.87
CA HIS A 35 46.27 14.44 -3.46
C HIS A 35 47.62 15.13 -3.19
N THR A 36 47.59 16.40 -2.80
CA THR A 36 48.69 17.02 -2.03
C THR A 36 48.61 16.51 -0.59
N GLY A 37 48.44 15.19 -0.44
CA GLY A 37 48.60 14.50 0.82
C GLY A 37 50.09 14.42 1.12
N GLN A 38 50.45 14.54 2.39
CA GLN A 38 51.82 14.27 2.83
C GLN A 38 52.26 12.91 2.25
N PRO A 39 53.51 12.75 1.76
CA PRO A 39 53.98 11.52 1.12
C PRO A 39 53.87 10.28 2.02
N ARG A 40 53.63 10.46 3.32
CA ARG A 40 53.36 9.41 4.32
C ARG A 40 51.96 8.78 4.23
N LEU A 41 51.01 9.42 3.54
CA LEU A 41 49.63 8.91 3.36
C LEU A 41 49.43 8.26 1.98
N ALA A 42 50.51 8.06 1.22
CA ALA A 42 50.41 7.31 -0.02
C ALA A 42 49.97 5.87 0.28
N PRO A 43 49.07 5.29 -0.54
CA PRO A 43 48.69 3.90 -0.40
C PRO A 43 49.93 3.02 -0.58
N LEU A 44 50.33 2.36 0.49
CA LEU A 44 51.43 1.39 0.46
C LEU A 44 50.91 0.07 -0.13
N PRO A 45 51.77 -0.68 -0.84
CA PRO A 45 51.41 -2.03 -1.25
C PRO A 45 51.08 -2.87 0.01
N PRO A 46 50.13 -3.81 -0.09
CA PRO A 46 49.82 -4.71 1.01
C PRO A 46 51.06 -5.55 1.36
N LEU A 47 51.17 -5.93 2.64
CA LEU A 47 52.23 -6.84 3.06
C LEU A 47 52.00 -8.22 2.42
N PRO A 48 53.07 -8.94 2.01
CA PRO A 48 52.95 -10.31 1.56
C PRO A 48 52.41 -11.20 2.69
N GLU A 49 51.54 -12.15 2.37
CA GLU A 49 50.88 -13.03 3.34
C GLU A 49 51.86 -13.95 4.07
N TYR A 50 52.89 -14.43 3.36
CA TYR A 50 53.90 -15.32 3.91
C TYR A 50 55.30 -14.70 3.82
N GLY A 51 56.04 -14.81 4.92
CA GLY A 51 57.46 -14.49 4.96
C GLY A 51 58.33 -15.57 4.32
N GLY A 52 59.62 -15.25 4.13
CA GLY A 52 60.61 -16.21 3.66
C GLY A 52 60.73 -17.40 4.63
N LYS A 53 60.84 -18.61 4.07
CA LYS A 53 60.96 -19.84 4.88
C LYS A 53 62.32 -19.90 5.58
N VAL A 54 62.32 -20.24 6.87
CA VAL A 54 63.54 -20.36 7.69
C VAL A 54 63.66 -21.77 8.25
N ARG A 55 64.85 -22.37 8.15
CA ARG A 55 65.19 -23.65 8.79
C ARG A 55 65.95 -23.41 10.09
N LEU A 56 65.74 -24.28 11.08
CA LEU A 56 66.42 -24.25 12.40
C LEU A 56 66.21 -22.93 13.18
N GLY A 57 65.23 -22.10 12.81
CA GLY A 57 64.90 -20.83 13.47
C GLY A 57 65.79 -19.63 13.13
N LEU A 58 67.02 -19.85 12.63
CA LEU A 58 67.98 -18.78 12.33
C LEU A 58 68.36 -18.68 10.84
N ILE A 59 68.40 -19.79 10.11
CA ILE A 59 69.03 -19.84 8.77
C ILE A 59 67.95 -19.85 7.69
N PRO A 60 67.90 -18.84 6.80
CA PRO A 60 66.89 -18.77 5.74
C PRO A 60 67.07 -19.88 4.70
N GLU A 61 65.97 -20.32 4.08
CA GLU A 61 65.98 -21.30 2.99
C GLU A 61 66.82 -20.82 1.79
N GLU A 62 66.87 -19.51 1.56
CA GLU A 62 67.68 -18.88 0.51
C GLU A 62 69.17 -19.28 0.60
N PHE A 63 69.69 -19.45 1.82
CA PHE A 63 71.06 -19.92 2.03
C PHE A 63 71.24 -21.39 1.62
N PHE A 64 70.22 -22.22 1.86
CA PHE A 64 70.21 -23.61 1.41
C PHE A 64 70.12 -23.70 -0.12
N GLN A 65 69.27 -22.89 -0.75
CA GLN A 65 69.14 -22.85 -2.21
C GLN A 65 70.43 -22.39 -2.89
N PHE A 66 71.14 -21.43 -2.31
CA PHE A 66 72.43 -20.96 -2.82
C PHE A 66 73.48 -22.09 -2.89
N LEU A 67 73.53 -22.95 -1.87
CA LEU A 67 74.51 -24.04 -1.79
C LEU A 67 74.04 -25.34 -2.46
N TYR A 68 72.73 -25.52 -2.64
CA TYR A 68 72.12 -26.71 -3.23
C TYR A 68 72.75 -27.17 -4.56
N PRO A 69 73.02 -26.30 -5.57
CA PRO A 69 73.57 -26.76 -6.86
C PRO A 69 75.02 -27.27 -6.77
N LYS A 70 75.72 -27.04 -5.66
CA LYS A 70 77.13 -27.44 -5.50
C LYS A 70 77.33 -28.61 -4.54
N THR A 71 76.62 -28.60 -3.42
CA THR A 71 76.86 -29.52 -2.32
C THR A 71 75.61 -30.30 -1.91
N GLY A 72 74.50 -30.14 -2.65
CA GLY A 72 73.23 -30.79 -2.37
C GLY A 72 72.60 -30.36 -1.04
N VAL A 73 71.62 -31.14 -0.56
CA VAL A 73 70.89 -30.84 0.69
C VAL A 73 71.81 -30.92 1.92
N THR A 74 72.79 -31.82 1.91
CA THR A 74 73.68 -32.05 3.05
C THR A 74 74.75 -30.97 3.20
N GLY A 75 75.07 -30.24 2.13
CA GLY A 75 76.10 -29.22 2.11
C GLY A 75 76.03 -28.20 3.25
N PRO A 76 74.91 -27.47 3.40
CA PRO A 76 74.76 -26.49 4.48
C PRO A 76 74.87 -27.10 5.88
N TYR A 77 74.40 -28.34 6.08
CA TYR A 77 74.48 -29.01 7.38
C TYR A 77 75.91 -29.42 7.73
N VAL A 78 76.65 -29.97 6.76
CA VAL A 78 78.08 -30.33 6.93
C VAL A 78 78.94 -29.08 7.10
N LEU A 79 78.60 -27.99 6.41
CA LEU A 79 79.23 -26.69 6.61
C LEU A 79 78.98 -26.17 8.03
N GLY A 80 77.74 -26.26 8.52
CA GLY A 80 77.38 -25.84 9.88
C GLY A 80 78.16 -26.62 10.95
N THR A 81 78.17 -27.96 10.87
CA THR A 81 78.93 -28.79 11.82
C THR A 81 80.45 -28.58 11.70
N GLY A 82 80.95 -28.41 10.48
CA GLY A 82 82.35 -28.11 10.21
C GLY A 82 82.80 -26.77 10.80
N LEU A 83 81.99 -25.71 10.66
CA LEU A 83 82.26 -24.41 11.28
C LEU A 83 82.23 -24.48 12.80
N SER A 84 81.26 -25.18 13.39
CA SER A 84 81.22 -25.39 14.85
C SER A 84 82.48 -26.11 15.36
N LEU A 85 82.91 -27.17 14.68
CA LEU A 85 84.13 -27.91 15.05
C LEU A 85 85.40 -27.06 14.85
N TYR A 86 85.45 -26.25 13.81
CA TYR A 86 86.55 -25.31 13.55
C TYR A 86 86.66 -24.25 14.66
N PHE A 87 85.55 -23.65 15.09
CA PHE A 87 85.55 -22.66 16.18
C PHE A 87 86.05 -23.24 17.51
N LEU A 88 85.72 -24.50 17.79
CA LEU A 88 86.23 -25.22 18.97
C LEU A 88 87.72 -25.55 18.82
N SER A 89 88.15 -26.07 17.66
CA SER A 89 89.55 -26.50 17.43
C SER A 89 90.55 -25.34 17.35
N LYS A 90 90.10 -24.14 16.95
CA LYS A 90 90.93 -22.93 16.89
C LYS A 90 90.77 -22.02 18.11
N GLU A 91 90.06 -22.48 19.14
CA GLU A 91 89.77 -21.72 20.37
C GLU A 91 89.19 -20.31 20.12
N ILE A 92 88.58 -20.09 18.95
CA ILE A 92 87.83 -18.87 18.65
C ILE A 92 86.59 -18.79 19.57
N TYR A 93 86.06 -19.96 19.95
CA TYR A 93 85.04 -20.11 20.98
C TYR A 93 85.63 -20.85 22.19
N VAL A 94 86.00 -20.11 23.24
CA VAL A 94 86.59 -20.65 24.47
C VAL A 94 85.47 -21.15 25.41
N ILE A 95 85.59 -22.38 25.91
CA ILE A 95 84.63 -22.96 26.86
C ILE A 95 84.85 -22.37 28.26
N THR A 96 84.12 -21.31 28.57
CA THR A 96 84.06 -20.69 29.91
C THR A 96 82.84 -21.21 30.69
N PRO A 97 82.77 -21.06 32.03
CA PRO A 97 81.57 -21.39 32.80
C PRO A 97 80.29 -20.67 32.31
N GLU A 98 80.42 -19.51 31.65
CA GLU A 98 79.30 -18.77 31.05
C GLU A 98 78.67 -19.49 29.85
N THR A 99 79.42 -20.36 29.15
CA THR A 99 78.88 -21.13 28.02
C THR A 99 77.78 -22.10 28.45
N PHE A 100 77.89 -22.69 29.64
CA PHE A 100 76.83 -23.53 30.22
C PHE A 100 75.57 -22.73 30.55
N SER A 101 75.73 -21.50 31.04
CA SER A 101 74.61 -20.57 31.25
C SER A 101 73.95 -20.17 29.92
N THR A 102 74.74 -19.94 28.88
CA THR A 102 74.22 -19.61 27.55
C THR A 102 73.39 -20.76 26.96
N ILE A 103 73.87 -22.00 27.08
CA ILE A 103 73.14 -23.20 26.61
C ILE A 103 71.78 -23.34 27.33
N SER A 104 71.72 -23.08 28.64
CA SER A 104 70.47 -23.17 29.39
C SER A 104 69.47 -22.07 29.02
N VAL A 105 69.95 -20.83 28.80
CA VAL A 105 69.11 -19.71 28.34
C VAL A 105 68.57 -19.96 26.93
N VAL A 106 69.41 -20.39 25.99
CA VAL A 106 68.98 -20.75 24.62
C VAL A 106 67.97 -21.90 24.65
N GLY A 107 68.20 -22.91 25.49
CA GLY A 107 67.27 -24.03 25.68
C GLY A 107 65.90 -23.57 26.18
N LEU A 108 65.86 -22.65 27.14
CA LEU A 108 64.62 -22.07 27.65
C LEU A 108 63.88 -21.28 26.56
N ILE A 109 64.59 -20.45 25.79
CA ILE A 109 63.99 -19.67 24.69
C ILE A 109 63.36 -20.61 23.65
N VAL A 110 64.06 -21.67 23.24
CA VAL A 110 63.52 -22.66 22.29
C VAL A 110 62.29 -23.37 22.88
N TYR A 111 62.30 -23.68 24.17
CA TYR A 111 61.16 -24.29 24.85
C TYR A 111 59.93 -23.37 24.85
N VAL A 112 60.12 -22.09 25.18
CA VAL A 112 59.03 -21.08 25.19
C VAL A 112 58.47 -20.88 23.79
N ILE A 113 59.32 -20.73 22.77
CA ILE A 113 58.87 -20.57 21.37
C ILE A 113 58.06 -21.79 20.92
N LYS A 114 58.50 -23.02 21.24
CA LYS A 114 57.79 -24.24 20.85
C LYS A 114 56.47 -24.43 21.60
N LYS A 115 56.38 -24.03 22.87
CA LYS A 115 55.19 -24.24 23.70
C LYS A 115 54.14 -23.13 23.55
N TYR A 116 54.57 -21.88 23.50
CA TYR A 116 53.68 -20.71 23.50
C TYR A 116 53.63 -19.99 22.15
N GLY A 117 54.48 -20.36 21.18
CA GLY A 117 54.53 -19.68 19.88
C GLY A 117 53.20 -19.69 19.13
N ALA A 118 52.49 -20.83 19.12
CA ALA A 118 51.20 -20.94 18.45
C ALA A 118 50.13 -20.02 19.09
N SER A 119 50.02 -20.03 20.42
CA SER A 119 49.07 -19.17 21.13
C SER A 119 49.35 -17.68 20.96
N PHE A 120 50.63 -17.29 20.88
CA PHE A 120 50.99 -15.89 20.62
C PHE A 120 50.72 -15.48 19.17
N GLY A 121 50.91 -16.38 18.20
CA GLY A 121 50.54 -16.15 16.79
C GLY A 121 49.04 -15.87 16.65
N GLU A 122 48.21 -16.79 17.15
CA GLU A 122 46.75 -16.62 17.12
C GLU A 122 46.28 -15.35 17.84
N PHE A 123 46.95 -14.97 18.93
CA PHE A 123 46.62 -13.73 19.64
C PHE A 123 46.92 -12.48 18.82
N ILE A 124 48.07 -12.44 18.13
CA ILE A 124 48.42 -11.32 17.24
C ILE A 124 47.46 -11.23 16.06
N ASP A 125 47.09 -12.38 15.47
CA ASP A 125 46.16 -12.42 14.35
C ASP A 125 44.77 -11.90 14.77
N LYS A 126 44.26 -12.33 15.93
CA LYS A 126 43.00 -11.81 16.50
C LYS A 126 43.03 -10.30 16.70
N LEU A 127 44.12 -9.74 17.21
CA LEU A 127 44.24 -8.29 17.39
C LEU A 127 44.22 -7.51 16.06
N ASN A 128 44.73 -8.10 14.99
CA ASN A 128 44.67 -7.50 13.66
C ASN A 128 43.26 -7.62 13.06
N GLU A 129 42.61 -8.79 13.20
CA GLU A 129 41.24 -9.01 12.78
C GLU A 129 40.25 -8.08 13.50
N GLU A 130 40.37 -7.92 14.82
CA GLU A 130 39.53 -7.01 15.60
C GLU A 130 39.67 -5.55 15.14
N LYS A 131 40.89 -5.10 14.84
CA LYS A 131 41.11 -3.75 14.30
C LYS A 131 40.45 -3.60 12.94
N ILE A 132 40.61 -4.57 12.04
CA ILE A 132 39.99 -4.54 10.71
C ILE A 132 38.47 -4.53 10.84
N ALA A 133 37.91 -5.38 11.71
CA ALA A 133 36.47 -5.46 11.96
C ALA A 133 35.90 -4.16 12.53
N GLN A 134 36.56 -3.54 13.51
CA GLN A 134 36.16 -2.24 14.05
C GLN A 134 36.19 -1.13 12.98
N LEU A 135 37.25 -1.08 12.16
CA LEU A 135 37.33 -0.11 11.07
C LEU A 135 36.22 -0.34 10.03
N GLU A 136 35.91 -1.60 9.73
CA GLU A 136 34.85 -1.96 8.79
C GLU A 136 33.46 -1.63 9.33
N GLU A 137 33.20 -1.89 10.62
CA GLU A 137 31.94 -1.52 11.28
C GLU A 137 31.73 0.00 11.27
N VAL A 138 32.76 0.79 11.61
CA VAL A 138 32.71 2.26 11.56
C VAL A 138 32.47 2.75 10.13
N LYS A 139 33.13 2.15 9.14
CA LYS A 139 32.89 2.47 7.73
C LYS A 139 31.46 2.16 7.31
N GLN A 140 30.95 0.97 7.62
CA GLN A 140 29.61 0.55 7.24
C GLN A 140 28.52 1.37 7.95
N SER A 141 28.69 1.67 9.24
CA SER A 141 27.76 2.53 9.99
C SER A 141 27.76 3.96 9.44
N SER A 142 28.91 4.51 9.08
CA SER A 142 29.01 5.84 8.44
C SER A 142 28.33 5.85 7.07
N MET A 143 28.54 4.81 6.25
CA MET A 143 27.88 4.68 4.94
C MET A 143 26.36 4.58 5.08
N LYS A 144 25.87 3.80 6.06
CA LYS A 144 24.44 3.70 6.37
C LYS A 144 23.85 5.03 6.81
N GLN A 145 24.50 5.72 7.76
CA GLN A 145 24.05 7.04 8.21
C GLN A 145 23.94 8.05 7.08
N ILE A 146 24.93 8.07 6.17
CA ILE A 146 24.90 8.96 5.00
C ILE A 146 23.76 8.55 4.05
N GLN A 147 23.55 7.25 3.83
CA GLN A 147 22.47 6.76 2.98
C GLN A 147 21.09 7.11 3.56
N ASP A 148 20.90 6.91 4.87
CA ASP A 148 19.66 7.26 5.57
C ASP A 148 19.38 8.78 5.49
N ALA A 149 20.42 9.60 5.63
CA ALA A 149 20.30 11.05 5.44
C ALA A 149 19.89 11.42 4.01
N ILE A 150 20.48 10.77 2.99
CA ILE A 150 20.11 10.98 1.58
C ILE A 150 18.64 10.60 1.34
N ASP A 151 18.19 9.48 1.89
CA ASP A 151 16.83 9.01 1.67
C ASP A 151 15.79 9.86 2.43
N MET A 152 16.16 10.39 3.60
CA MET A 152 15.37 11.41 4.31
C MET A 152 15.24 12.70 3.49
N GLU A 153 16.33 13.20 2.90
CA GLU A 153 16.31 14.38 2.03
C GLU A 153 15.46 14.15 0.77
N LYS A 154 15.56 12.97 0.13
CA LYS A 154 14.70 12.61 -1.01
C LYS A 154 13.23 12.57 -0.62
N ALA A 155 12.89 12.05 0.55
CA ALA A 155 11.53 12.04 1.05
C ALA A 155 11.01 13.47 1.25
N GLN A 156 11.83 14.37 1.81
CA GLN A 156 11.48 15.78 1.94
C GLN A 156 11.31 16.47 0.59
N GLN A 157 12.19 16.22 -0.38
CA GLN A 157 12.05 16.74 -1.74
C GLN A 157 10.74 16.25 -2.40
N ALA A 158 10.39 14.98 -2.24
CA ALA A 158 9.13 14.43 -2.74
C ALA A 158 7.91 15.08 -2.07
N LEU A 159 7.98 15.38 -0.77
CA LEU A 159 6.92 16.11 -0.07
C LEU A 159 6.77 17.55 -0.59
N VAL A 160 7.88 18.25 -0.82
CA VAL A 160 7.86 19.60 -1.38
C VAL A 160 7.26 19.59 -2.79
N GLN A 161 7.67 18.63 -3.63
CA GLN A 161 7.08 18.44 -4.95
C GLN A 161 5.58 18.22 -4.86
N LYS A 162 5.07 17.47 -3.88
CA LYS A 162 3.62 17.21 -3.71
C LYS A 162 2.81 18.40 -3.18
N ARG A 163 3.42 19.51 -2.72
CA ARG A 163 2.68 20.65 -2.14
C ARG A 163 1.72 21.33 -3.12
N HIS A 164 2.00 21.33 -4.42
CA HIS A 164 1.13 21.95 -5.42
C HIS A 164 -0.27 21.31 -5.47
N TYR A 165 -0.38 20.00 -5.21
CA TYR A 165 -1.67 19.31 -5.16
C TYR A 165 -2.64 19.92 -4.14
N LEU A 166 -2.14 20.39 -3.00
CA LEU A 166 -2.98 21.05 -2.00
C LEU A 166 -3.61 22.33 -2.58
N PHE A 167 -2.84 23.12 -3.31
CA PHE A 167 -3.33 24.34 -3.94
C PHE A 167 -4.30 24.04 -5.09
N ASP A 168 -4.04 22.99 -5.87
CA ASP A 168 -4.94 22.59 -6.96
C ASP A 168 -6.29 22.11 -6.41
N VAL A 169 -6.29 21.32 -5.33
CA VAL A 169 -7.53 20.91 -4.64
C VAL A 169 -8.28 22.13 -4.10
N GLN A 170 -7.59 23.10 -3.48
CA GLN A 170 -8.23 24.32 -3.00
C GLN A 170 -8.86 25.14 -4.13
N ARG A 171 -8.16 25.33 -5.25
CA ARG A 171 -8.70 26.05 -6.43
C ARG A 171 -9.92 25.34 -7.00
N ASN A 172 -9.85 24.01 -7.13
CA ASN A 172 -10.96 23.20 -7.65
C ASN A 172 -12.18 23.23 -6.71
N ASN A 173 -11.97 23.13 -5.39
CA ASN A 173 -13.05 23.21 -4.42
C ASN A 173 -13.78 24.57 -4.46
N ILE A 174 -13.03 25.67 -4.58
CA ILE A 174 -13.63 27.01 -4.71
C ILE A 174 -14.40 27.13 -6.02
N ALA A 175 -13.82 26.66 -7.14
CA ALA A 175 -14.50 26.67 -8.44
C ALA A 175 -15.81 25.86 -8.41
N LEU A 176 -15.77 24.66 -7.83
CA LEU A 176 -16.97 23.82 -7.66
C LEU A 176 -18.02 24.47 -6.76
N ALA A 177 -17.62 25.10 -5.64
CA ALA A 177 -18.56 25.79 -4.77
C ALA A 177 -19.28 26.94 -5.50
N LEU A 178 -18.54 27.73 -6.30
CA LEU A 178 -19.12 28.79 -7.12
C LEU A 178 -20.11 28.23 -8.15
N GLU A 179 -19.73 27.17 -8.85
CA GLU A 179 -20.58 26.46 -9.83
C GLU A 179 -21.86 25.86 -9.22
N VAL A 180 -21.77 25.35 -7.98
CA VAL A 180 -22.94 24.86 -7.23
C VAL A 180 -23.87 26.02 -6.88
N THR A 181 -23.34 27.12 -6.30
CA THR A 181 -24.18 28.28 -5.95
C THR A 181 -24.84 28.91 -7.17
N TYR A 182 -24.17 28.92 -8.33
CA TYR A 182 -24.75 29.37 -9.58
C TYR A 182 -25.92 28.48 -10.03
N ARG A 183 -25.75 27.15 -10.04
CA ARG A 183 -26.82 26.21 -10.36
C ARG A 183 -27.99 26.29 -9.38
N GLU A 184 -27.73 26.45 -8.09
CA GLU A 184 -28.78 26.65 -7.09
C GLU A 184 -29.63 27.89 -7.37
N ARG A 185 -29.00 29.01 -7.75
CA ARG A 185 -29.72 30.25 -8.11
C ARG A 185 -30.62 30.03 -9.33
N LEU A 186 -30.12 29.36 -10.36
CA LEU A 186 -30.91 29.01 -11.54
C LEU A 186 -32.07 28.07 -11.20
N HIS A 187 -31.81 27.03 -10.39
CA HIS A 187 -32.84 26.09 -9.95
C HIS A 187 -33.91 26.75 -9.08
N LYS A 188 -33.53 27.71 -8.22
CA LYS A 188 -34.50 28.52 -7.46
C LYS A 188 -35.42 29.29 -8.41
N ALA A 189 -34.86 30.02 -9.38
CA ALA A 189 -35.66 30.76 -10.36
C ALA A 189 -36.59 29.83 -11.18
N TYR A 190 -36.07 28.70 -11.65
CA TYR A 190 -36.87 27.69 -12.36
C TYR A 190 -38.02 27.15 -11.49
N LYS A 191 -37.75 26.84 -10.22
CA LYS A 191 -38.75 26.33 -9.28
C LYS A 191 -39.85 27.36 -9.01
N GLU A 192 -39.49 28.63 -8.85
CA GLU A 192 -40.48 29.71 -8.67
C GLU A 192 -41.41 29.82 -9.88
N VAL A 193 -40.86 29.82 -11.11
CA VAL A 193 -41.67 29.89 -12.34
C VAL A 193 -42.60 28.67 -12.44
N LYS A 194 -42.07 27.47 -12.17
CA LYS A 194 -42.87 26.25 -12.17
C LYS A 194 -43.99 26.31 -11.12
N ASN A 195 -43.69 26.76 -9.90
CA ASN A 195 -44.70 26.88 -8.84
C ASN A 195 -45.86 27.80 -9.24
N ARG A 196 -45.59 28.91 -9.96
CA ARG A 196 -46.65 29.79 -10.49
C ARG A 196 -47.52 29.07 -11.52
N LEU A 197 -46.90 28.33 -12.43
CA LEU A 197 -47.63 27.58 -13.45
C LEU A 197 -48.47 26.45 -12.84
N ASP A 198 -47.87 25.66 -11.95
CA ASP A 198 -48.55 24.57 -11.23
C ASP A 198 -49.71 25.11 -10.38
N TYR A 199 -49.56 26.31 -9.79
CA TYR A 199 -50.66 26.99 -9.11
C TYR A 199 -51.84 27.26 -10.05
N HIS A 200 -51.60 27.85 -11.23
CA HIS A 200 -52.68 28.11 -12.19
C HIS A 200 -53.36 26.83 -12.67
N ILE A 201 -52.60 25.78 -12.97
CA ILE A 201 -53.15 24.46 -13.35
C ILE A 201 -53.99 23.88 -12.20
N SER A 202 -53.51 23.98 -10.96
CA SER A 202 -54.25 23.47 -9.79
C SER A 202 -55.57 24.21 -9.56
N VAL A 203 -55.59 25.53 -9.77
CA VAL A 203 -56.81 26.35 -9.68
C VAL A 203 -57.78 25.95 -10.78
N GLN A 204 -57.33 25.79 -12.02
CA GLN A 204 -58.17 25.33 -13.12
C GLN A 204 -58.76 23.94 -12.86
N ASN A 205 -57.96 23.00 -12.38
CA ASN A 205 -58.42 21.66 -12.03
C ASN A 205 -59.37 21.66 -10.82
N MET A 206 -59.22 22.59 -9.88
CA MET A 206 -60.17 22.77 -8.77
C MET A 206 -61.51 23.33 -9.28
N MET A 207 -61.49 24.36 -10.14
CA MET A 207 -62.70 24.94 -10.71
C MET A 207 -63.47 23.91 -11.53
N ARG A 208 -62.79 23.17 -12.44
CA ARG A 208 -63.41 22.10 -13.22
C ARG A 208 -64.03 21.03 -12.31
N ARG A 209 -63.34 20.60 -11.25
CA ARG A 209 -63.90 19.65 -10.26
C ARG A 209 -65.13 20.21 -9.55
N LYS A 210 -65.14 21.49 -9.20
CA LYS A 210 -66.30 22.14 -8.56
C LYS A 210 -67.50 22.27 -9.50
N GLU A 211 -67.25 22.56 -10.78
CA GLU A 211 -68.27 22.57 -11.83
C GLU A 211 -68.86 21.16 -12.03
N GLU A 212 -68.02 20.13 -12.09
CA GLU A 212 -68.44 18.73 -12.17
C GLU A 212 -69.27 18.32 -10.94
N GLU A 213 -68.82 18.63 -9.72
CA GLU A 213 -69.56 18.37 -8.48
C GLU A 213 -70.92 19.09 -8.47
N HIS A 214 -70.96 20.36 -8.86
CA HIS A 214 -72.19 21.14 -8.92
C HIS A 214 -73.16 20.59 -9.98
N MET A 215 -72.65 20.20 -11.15
CA MET A 215 -73.45 19.58 -12.21
C MET A 215 -74.04 18.25 -11.73
N ILE A 216 -73.26 17.40 -11.06
CA ILE A 216 -73.75 16.12 -10.49
C ILE A 216 -74.86 16.39 -9.46
N ASP A 217 -74.65 17.28 -8.50
CA ASP A 217 -75.65 17.64 -7.47
C ASP A 217 -76.91 18.27 -8.09
N TRP A 218 -76.77 19.11 -9.12
CA TRP A 218 -77.89 19.68 -9.85
C TRP A 218 -78.70 18.61 -10.59
N VAL A 219 -78.02 17.68 -11.27
CA VAL A 219 -78.66 16.54 -11.96
C VAL A 219 -79.35 15.64 -10.94
N GLU A 220 -78.72 15.30 -9.82
CA GLU A 220 -79.30 14.49 -8.75
C GLU A 220 -80.59 15.12 -8.20
N LYS A 221 -80.55 16.42 -7.85
CA LYS A 221 -81.72 17.15 -7.37
C LYS A 221 -82.85 17.20 -8.40
N HIS A 222 -82.53 17.41 -9.69
CA HIS A 222 -83.53 17.42 -10.75
C HIS A 222 -84.12 16.03 -11.00
N VAL A 223 -83.30 14.98 -10.95
CA VAL A 223 -83.73 13.58 -11.09
C VAL A 223 -84.65 13.21 -9.92
N VAL A 224 -84.24 13.43 -8.67
CA VAL A 224 -85.07 13.18 -7.46
C VAL A 224 -86.40 13.96 -7.54
N LYS A 225 -86.36 15.23 -7.95
CA LYS A 225 -87.56 16.05 -8.13
C LYS A 225 -88.47 15.50 -9.24
N SER A 226 -87.91 15.07 -10.38
CA SER A 226 -88.70 14.50 -11.48
C SER A 226 -89.33 13.14 -11.10
N ILE A 227 -88.62 12.33 -10.32
CA ILE A 227 -89.14 11.05 -9.80
C ILE A 227 -90.30 11.28 -8.84
N SER A 228 -90.25 12.33 -7.99
CA SER A 228 -91.36 12.65 -7.07
C SER A 228 -92.67 13.04 -7.79
N VAL A 229 -92.58 13.54 -9.03
CA VAL A 229 -93.76 13.86 -9.86
C VAL A 229 -94.23 12.65 -10.68
N GLN A 230 -93.32 11.71 -10.99
CA GLN A 230 -93.58 10.57 -11.86
C GLN A 230 -93.75 9.22 -11.13
N GLN A 231 -94.04 9.26 -9.83
CA GLN A 231 -94.10 8.08 -8.97
C GLN A 231 -95.14 7.04 -9.41
N VAL A 232 -96.20 7.45 -10.12
CA VAL A 232 -97.30 6.55 -10.49
C VAL A 232 -97.02 5.63 -11.70
N HIS A 233 -96.10 5.99 -12.60
CA HIS A 233 -95.87 5.22 -13.84
C HIS A 233 -94.64 4.31 -13.81
N TYR A 234 -93.61 4.65 -13.03
CA TYR A 234 -92.38 3.86 -12.98
C TYR A 234 -92.43 2.72 -11.94
N ASP A 235 -93.21 2.85 -10.86
CA ASP A 235 -93.34 1.78 -9.85
C ASP A 235 -93.93 0.48 -10.44
N LEU A 236 -94.89 0.59 -11.36
CA LEU A 236 -95.44 -0.55 -12.10
C LEU A 236 -94.43 -1.19 -13.05
N LEU A 237 -93.58 -0.39 -13.70
CA LEU A 237 -92.59 -0.88 -14.66
C LEU A 237 -91.37 -1.50 -13.96
N TYR A 238 -91.00 -0.98 -12.78
CA TYR A 238 -89.92 -1.51 -11.94
C TYR A 238 -90.31 -2.84 -11.28
N LEU A 239 -91.56 -2.99 -10.83
CA LEU A 239 -92.11 -4.27 -10.36
C LEU A 239 -92.11 -5.33 -11.47
N LEU A 240 -92.57 -4.97 -12.69
CA LEU A 240 -92.53 -5.88 -13.85
C LEU A 240 -91.10 -6.26 -14.26
N TRP A 241 -90.13 -5.35 -14.18
CA TRP A 241 -88.73 -5.65 -14.50
C TRP A 241 -88.03 -6.47 -13.42
N LEU A 242 -88.34 -6.24 -12.13
CA LEU A 242 -87.90 -7.11 -11.02
C LEU A 242 -88.47 -8.53 -11.18
N ASP A 243 -89.75 -8.67 -11.50
CA ASP A 243 -90.38 -9.97 -11.76
C ASP A 243 -89.77 -10.68 -12.98
N LEU A 244 -89.42 -9.94 -14.04
CA LEU A 244 -88.73 -10.50 -15.21
C LEU A 244 -87.29 -10.93 -14.87
N LYS A 245 -86.56 -10.15 -14.06
CA LYS A 245 -85.19 -10.47 -13.65
C LYS A 245 -85.13 -11.66 -12.70
N VAL A 246 -86.09 -11.78 -11.77
CA VAL A 246 -86.27 -12.97 -10.93
C VAL A 246 -86.65 -14.18 -11.79
N SER A 247 -87.56 -14.03 -12.75
CA SER A 247 -87.97 -15.12 -13.66
C SER A 247 -86.83 -15.62 -14.56
N ILE A 248 -85.98 -14.72 -15.07
CA ILE A 248 -84.78 -15.09 -15.85
C ILE A 248 -83.74 -15.80 -14.96
N HIS A 249 -83.55 -15.36 -13.72
CA HIS A 249 -82.64 -16.03 -12.78
C HIS A 249 -83.15 -17.43 -12.37
N VAL A 250 -84.48 -17.61 -12.25
CA VAL A 250 -85.13 -18.91 -11.98
C VAL A 250 -85.08 -19.83 -13.22
N LEU A 251 -85.27 -19.30 -14.43
CA LEU A 251 -85.11 -20.04 -15.69
C LEU A 251 -83.66 -20.46 -15.93
N PHE A 252 -82.68 -19.61 -15.60
CA PHE A 252 -81.25 -19.98 -15.66
C PHE A 252 -80.92 -21.08 -14.64
N SER A 253 -81.57 -21.07 -13.46
CA SER A 253 -81.44 -22.13 -12.44
C SER A 253 -82.11 -23.46 -12.88
N MET A 254 -83.29 -23.43 -13.50
CA MET A 254 -83.95 -24.64 -14.02
C MET A 254 -83.25 -25.24 -15.25
N CYS A 255 -82.62 -24.41 -16.10
CA CYS A 255 -81.86 -24.88 -17.26
C CYS A 255 -80.56 -25.61 -16.86
N VAL A 256 -79.98 -25.29 -15.70
CA VAL A 256 -78.82 -26.02 -15.14
C VAL A 256 -79.20 -27.38 -14.54
N CYS A 257 -80.45 -27.59 -14.10
CA CYS A 257 -80.91 -28.89 -13.59
C CYS A 257 -81.42 -29.88 -14.66
N ALA A 258 -81.78 -29.40 -15.86
CA ALA A 258 -82.27 -30.26 -16.96
C ALA A 258 -81.13 -30.83 -17.85
N HIS A 259 -79.87 -30.49 -17.56
CA HIS A 259 -78.69 -30.94 -18.31
C HIS A 259 -77.77 -31.85 -17.47
N THR A 260 -78.31 -32.56 -16.48
CA THR A 260 -77.59 -33.56 -15.67
C THR A 260 -78.31 -34.91 -15.70
N GLU A 261 -78.17 -35.63 -16.82
CA GLU A 261 -78.29 -37.10 -17.02
C GLU A 261 -78.43 -37.30 -18.55
N CYS A 262 -77.59 -37.95 -19.36
CA CYS A 262 -76.36 -38.70 -19.24
C CYS A 262 -75.73 -38.79 -20.66
N ARG A 263 -74.44 -38.45 -20.85
CA ARG A 263 -73.50 -39.22 -21.70
C ARG A 263 -72.05 -38.70 -21.58
N TYR A 264 -71.20 -39.52 -20.98
CA TYR A 264 -69.75 -39.57 -21.24
C TYR A 264 -69.47 -40.95 -21.92
N PRO A 265 -68.28 -41.23 -22.53
CA PRO A 265 -67.03 -40.47 -22.43
C PRO A 265 -66.08 -40.42 -23.68
N TRP A 266 -65.00 -39.62 -23.55
CA TRP A 266 -63.63 -39.71 -24.15
C TRP A 266 -63.26 -39.19 -25.58
N ARG A 267 -62.12 -38.45 -25.60
CA ARG A 267 -61.21 -37.86 -26.64
C ARG A 267 -60.75 -38.84 -27.78
N PRO A 268 -59.92 -38.48 -28.82
CA PRO A 268 -59.27 -37.22 -29.28
C PRO A 268 -59.38 -36.94 -30.82
N GLU A 269 -58.87 -35.85 -31.41
CA GLU A 269 -57.56 -35.76 -32.11
C GLU A 269 -57.36 -34.36 -32.75
N SER A 270 -56.09 -34.06 -33.01
CA SER A 270 -55.39 -32.79 -33.22
C SER A 270 -55.48 -32.12 -34.62
N SER A 271 -55.30 -30.79 -34.66
CA SER A 271 -54.13 -30.09 -35.26
C SER A 271 -54.45 -28.61 -35.56
N ASN A 272 -53.73 -27.68 -34.91
CA ASN A 272 -53.26 -26.40 -35.48
C ASN A 272 -52.23 -25.75 -34.52
N PRO A 273 -51.04 -25.35 -34.99
CA PRO A 273 -49.91 -24.96 -34.14
C PRO A 273 -49.91 -23.45 -33.91
N MET A 274 -50.62 -22.96 -32.89
CA MET A 274 -50.38 -21.58 -32.39
C MET A 274 -50.70 -21.36 -30.90
N GLU A 275 -51.29 -22.33 -30.20
CA GLU A 275 -51.63 -22.17 -28.77
C GLU A 275 -50.56 -22.67 -27.78
N LEU A 276 -49.48 -23.32 -28.25
CA LEU A 276 -48.42 -23.83 -27.37
C LEU A 276 -47.38 -22.75 -26.95
N GLU A 277 -47.21 -21.70 -27.74
CA GLU A 277 -46.25 -20.61 -27.45
C GLU A 277 -46.75 -19.68 -26.33
N LEU A 278 -48.07 -19.47 -26.22
CA LEU A 278 -48.67 -18.58 -25.23
C LEU A 278 -48.71 -19.17 -23.81
N GLN A 279 -48.90 -20.48 -23.67
CA GLN A 279 -48.87 -21.15 -22.36
C GLN A 279 -47.44 -21.32 -21.81
N THR A 280 -46.45 -21.43 -22.68
CA THR A 280 -45.03 -21.50 -22.28
C THR A 280 -44.48 -20.11 -21.93
N ALA A 281 -44.94 -19.04 -22.60
CA ALA A 281 -44.58 -17.67 -22.25
C ALA A 281 -45.20 -17.20 -20.91
N MET A 282 -46.44 -17.59 -20.60
CA MET A 282 -47.09 -17.24 -19.33
C MET A 282 -46.49 -17.95 -18.10
N SER A 283 -45.97 -19.17 -18.26
CA SER A 283 -45.32 -19.90 -17.16
C SER A 283 -43.92 -19.35 -16.84
N HIS A 284 -43.16 -18.91 -17.84
CA HIS A 284 -41.89 -18.23 -17.63
C HIS A 284 -42.05 -16.83 -16.99
N LEU A 285 -43.07 -16.06 -17.38
CA LEU A 285 -43.39 -14.78 -16.75
C LEU A 285 -43.84 -14.94 -15.29
N MET A 286 -44.62 -15.97 -14.96
CA MET A 286 -44.98 -16.27 -13.58
C MET A 286 -43.78 -16.77 -12.73
N TRP A 287 -42.81 -17.47 -13.33
CA TRP A 287 -41.60 -17.89 -12.63
C TRP A 287 -40.64 -16.71 -12.32
N VAL A 288 -40.51 -15.77 -13.27
CA VAL A 288 -39.72 -14.54 -13.11
C VAL A 288 -40.38 -13.57 -12.10
N LEU A 289 -41.71 -13.41 -12.13
CA LEU A 289 -42.40 -12.63 -11.10
C LEU A 289 -42.27 -13.24 -9.69
N ARG A 290 -42.28 -14.58 -9.60
CA ARG A 290 -42.14 -15.29 -8.31
C ARG A 290 -40.73 -15.25 -7.74
N THR A 291 -39.69 -15.09 -8.57
CA THR A 291 -38.29 -14.87 -8.11
C THR A 291 -38.03 -13.42 -7.72
N ILE A 292 -38.64 -12.44 -8.40
CA ILE A 292 -38.54 -11.02 -8.06
C ILE A 292 -39.29 -10.70 -6.75
N LEU A 293 -40.48 -11.27 -6.55
CA LEU A 293 -41.25 -11.09 -5.30
C LEU A 293 -40.55 -11.72 -4.07
N ARG A 294 -39.82 -12.83 -4.24
CA ARG A 294 -39.06 -13.49 -3.15
C ARG A 294 -37.73 -12.79 -2.82
N SER A 295 -37.26 -11.88 -3.67
CA SER A 295 -36.10 -11.00 -3.42
C SER A 295 -36.47 -9.70 -2.70
N SER A 296 -37.75 -9.28 -2.75
CA SER A 296 -38.22 -8.04 -2.13
C SER A 296 -38.59 -8.20 -0.64
N GLU A 297 -38.76 -9.42 -0.15
CA GLU A 297 -39.14 -9.75 1.24
C GLU A 297 -37.94 -9.86 2.21
N ARG A 298 -36.69 -9.64 1.76
CA ARG A 298 -35.48 -9.75 2.61
C ARG A 298 -34.74 -8.44 2.88
N VAL A 299 -35.31 -7.30 2.52
CA VAL A 299 -34.74 -5.97 2.78
C VAL A 299 -35.82 -5.07 3.37
N GLY A 300 -35.99 -5.09 4.69
CA GLY A 300 -36.84 -4.11 5.37
C GLY A 300 -37.42 -4.51 6.72
N SER A 301 -36.60 -4.79 7.74
CA SER A 301 -36.96 -4.51 9.14
C SER A 301 -35.72 -4.55 10.06
N GLU A 302 -35.30 -3.33 10.46
CA GLU A 302 -34.78 -2.91 11.77
C GLU A 302 -33.37 -3.29 12.26
N CYS A 303 -32.53 -2.27 12.48
CA CYS A 303 -32.31 -1.71 13.84
C CYS A 303 -31.63 -0.31 13.81
N PRO A 304 -32.10 0.67 14.62
CA PRO A 304 -31.49 1.99 14.81
C PRO A 304 -30.64 2.12 16.09
N CYS A 305 -29.91 3.24 16.16
CA CYS A 305 -28.84 3.63 17.10
C CYS A 305 -29.23 3.83 18.59
N LEU A 306 -28.30 3.55 19.52
CA LEU A 306 -28.15 4.30 20.79
C LEU A 306 -26.76 4.15 21.45
N LEU A 307 -26.06 5.31 21.53
CA LEU A 307 -25.15 5.84 22.56
C LEU A 307 -24.32 4.93 23.51
N SER A 308 -22.99 5.18 23.43
CA SER A 308 -22.09 5.65 24.51
C SER A 308 -21.24 4.66 25.35
N HIS A 309 -19.93 4.97 25.37
CA HIS A 309 -18.86 4.60 26.33
C HIS A 309 -18.46 3.11 26.39
N LEU A 310 -17.19 2.66 26.32
CA LEU A 310 -15.89 3.20 26.73
C LEU A 310 -14.74 2.35 26.07
N SER A 311 -13.55 2.94 26.01
CA SER A 311 -12.19 2.36 25.87
C SER A 311 -11.70 1.78 24.52
N SER A 312 -10.91 2.60 23.81
CA SER A 312 -9.72 2.24 23.00
C SER A 312 -8.53 1.84 23.92
N PRO A 313 -7.30 1.54 23.43
CA PRO A 313 -6.82 1.13 22.10
C PRO A 313 -5.72 0.01 22.11
N SER A 314 -5.42 -0.61 20.96
CA SER A 314 -4.04 -0.99 20.47
C SER A 314 -4.17 -1.84 19.19
N CYS A 315 -3.94 -1.26 18.01
CA CYS A 315 -2.66 -1.17 17.28
C CYS A 315 -2.07 -2.51 16.82
N PHE A 316 -2.23 -2.83 15.53
CA PHE A 316 -1.25 -3.59 14.73
C PHE A 316 -1.18 -3.01 13.31
N HIS A 317 -0.02 -2.44 12.98
CA HIS A 317 0.64 -2.30 11.68
C HIS A 317 -0.15 -1.86 10.43
N TYR A 318 0.11 -0.63 9.97
CA TYR A 318 0.99 -0.35 8.82
C TYR A 318 1.48 1.11 8.88
#